data_AF-A0AAV5LNQ8-F1
#
_entry.id   AF-A0AAV5LNQ8-F1
#
_cell.length_a   1.000
_cell.length_b   1.000
_cell.length_c   1.000
_cell.angle_alpha   90.00
_cell.angle_beta   90.00
_cell.angle_gamma   90.00
#
_symmetry.space_group_name_H-M   'P 1'
#
loop_
_entity.id
_entity.type
_entity.pdbx_description
1 polymer ?
#
loop_
_entity_poly.entity_id
_entity_poly.type
_entity_poly.pdbx_seq_one_letter_code
_entity_poly.pdbx_strand_id
1 'polypeptide(L)'
;MMWWRDLCVVIVLMMWVFGGELYTVEGRPRRILLDADVDTDDFFALLYLLKLNRSEFELEAVTISANAWTNAGHSVHQIYDILYMMDRDDITVGVGGEGGILEDGTILPNVGGYLPIIDQGVSTVGGCRYRQAIPIGRKGRLDIDTNFGIQKGFLPRGSRKYSPLRQPTAQQVMIDKISAGPITVFLIGTHTNFAIFLMNSPHLKKNVEHIYIMGGGVGSRNCSGCCPVNDNRACQDGECGDTGNLFTDYNGNPYAEFNIFGDPFAAYQVFHSGIPITLVPLDATNTIPINDEFFKAFEQRQDTFEAQYCFQSLKMARDTWFDSHFHSQTYFMWDTFTIGVAVSIMQNSNNNDGENEFAEMEYMNITVVTSNEPYGISDGSNPFFDGRKVPKFNLKKGGVHSGHVQTGLQDPFCFVKDGRGKCKDGYTAKLTGLDTVRVLVATKAKPSQENGSELDKAFYKNFLSVINLPQQTGRFNFTTEFPYYREVFYKPDFRNKELGKPVIFDMDMSAGDFLALFYLLKVPVEVLDLKVSSSGFTCFYVNQYPH
;
A
#
# COMPACT_ATOMS: atom_id res chain seq x y z
N MET A 1 44.72 -53.91 23.92
CA MET A 1 44.61 -52.43 23.96
C MET A 1 45.02 -51.72 22.67
N MET A 2 45.97 -52.24 21.87
CA MET A 2 46.36 -51.62 20.59
C MET A 2 45.28 -51.71 19.49
N TRP A 3 44.61 -52.86 19.35
CA TRP A 3 43.58 -53.09 18.33
C TRP A 3 42.35 -52.17 18.43
N TRP A 4 42.03 -51.67 19.62
CA TRP A 4 40.88 -50.77 19.80
C TRP A 4 41.19 -49.33 19.38
N ARG A 5 42.46 -48.89 19.53
CA ARG A 5 42.90 -47.57 19.08
C ARG A 5 42.96 -47.51 17.56
N ASP A 6 43.44 -48.57 16.91
CA ASP A 6 43.54 -48.61 15.44
C ASP A 6 42.16 -48.67 14.78
N LEU A 7 41.19 -49.38 15.39
CA LEU A 7 39.81 -49.40 14.92
C LEU A 7 39.13 -48.02 15.06
N CYS A 8 39.35 -47.31 16.17
CA CYS A 8 38.82 -45.96 16.35
C CYS A 8 39.43 -44.96 15.36
N VAL A 9 40.72 -45.07 15.05
CA VAL A 9 41.39 -44.18 14.07
C VAL A 9 40.85 -44.43 12.66
N VAL A 10 40.60 -45.69 12.27
CA VAL A 10 40.01 -46.02 10.97
C VAL A 10 38.55 -45.56 10.87
N ILE A 11 37.77 -45.65 11.95
CA ILE A 11 36.38 -45.14 11.96
C ILE A 11 36.35 -43.61 11.87
N VAL A 12 37.24 -42.90 12.56
CA VAL A 12 37.34 -41.43 12.48
C VAL A 12 37.83 -40.99 11.10
N LEU A 13 38.77 -41.71 10.48
CA LEU A 13 39.21 -41.44 9.11
C LEU A 13 38.13 -41.76 8.07
N MET A 14 37.33 -42.82 8.26
CA MET A 14 36.17 -43.09 7.41
C MET A 14 35.06 -42.04 7.60
N MET A 15 34.85 -41.50 8.80
CA MET A 15 33.94 -40.38 9.02
C MET A 15 34.45 -39.06 8.41
N TRP A 16 35.74 -38.94 8.12
CA TRP A 16 36.32 -37.80 7.40
C TRP A 16 36.32 -38.00 5.88
N VAL A 17 36.48 -39.25 5.39
CA VAL A 17 36.48 -39.58 3.95
C VAL A 17 35.05 -39.81 3.40
N PHE A 18 34.12 -40.27 4.24
CA PHE A 18 32.68 -40.38 3.98
C PHE A 18 31.85 -39.38 4.81
N GLY A 19 32.51 -38.43 5.46
CA GLY A 19 31.88 -37.20 5.92
C GLY A 19 31.45 -36.46 4.68
N GLY A 20 30.28 -36.83 4.16
CA GLY A 20 29.69 -36.23 2.99
C GLY A 20 29.83 -34.72 3.15
N GLU A 21 30.26 -34.08 2.06
CA GLU A 21 29.86 -32.72 1.78
C GLU A 21 28.39 -32.62 2.20
N LEU A 22 28.15 -32.03 3.38
CA LEU A 22 26.89 -31.38 3.64
C LEU A 22 26.87 -30.29 2.59
N TYR A 23 26.34 -30.63 1.41
CA TYR A 23 25.79 -29.66 0.49
C TYR A 23 24.72 -28.96 1.30
N THR A 24 25.11 -27.92 2.03
CA THR A 24 24.24 -26.80 2.29
C THR A 24 23.92 -26.29 0.89
N VAL A 25 22.84 -26.80 0.31
CA VAL A 25 22.12 -26.09 -0.73
C VAL A 25 21.67 -24.83 -0.01
N GLU A 26 22.49 -23.79 -0.02
CA GLU A 26 22.02 -22.43 0.23
C GLU A 26 20.93 -22.22 -0.81
N GLY A 27 19.67 -22.41 -0.39
CA GLY A 27 18.53 -22.12 -1.23
C GLY A 27 18.65 -20.66 -1.65
N ARG A 28 18.49 -20.39 -2.95
CA ARG A 28 18.40 -19.01 -3.41
C ARG A 28 17.24 -18.33 -2.67
N PRO A 29 17.41 -17.06 -2.24
CA PRO A 29 16.35 -16.36 -1.54
C PRO A 29 15.08 -16.30 -2.39
N ARG A 30 13.93 -16.27 -1.72
CA ARG A 30 12.64 -16.10 -2.38
C ARG A 30 12.56 -14.68 -2.91
N ARG A 31 12.48 -14.58 -4.24
CA ARG A 31 12.40 -13.30 -4.94
C ARG A 31 11.01 -12.70 -4.74
N ILE A 32 10.96 -11.41 -4.44
CA ILE A 32 9.73 -10.68 -4.13
C ILE A 32 9.63 -9.44 -5.03
N LEU A 33 8.44 -9.25 -5.60
CA LEU A 33 7.99 -7.99 -6.19
C LEU A 33 6.81 -7.45 -5.37
N LEU A 34 6.87 -6.18 -4.98
CA LEU A 34 5.82 -5.48 -4.26
C LEU A 34 5.14 -4.47 -5.19
N ASP A 35 3.81 -4.53 -5.34
CA ASP A 35 3.00 -3.49 -5.99
C ASP A 35 2.14 -2.79 -4.92
N ALA A 36 2.34 -1.49 -4.78
CA ALA A 36 1.88 -0.69 -3.65
C ALA A 36 1.33 0.67 -4.12
N ASP A 37 0.51 1.32 -3.31
CA ASP A 37 0.02 2.69 -3.57
C ASP A 37 0.49 3.74 -2.55
N VAL A 38 1.45 3.35 -1.71
CA VAL A 38 2.41 4.22 -1.01
C VAL A 38 1.72 5.23 -0.08
N ASP A 39 0.83 4.71 0.76
CA ASP A 39 0.33 5.33 1.97
C ASP A 39 1.10 4.82 3.21
N THR A 40 0.62 5.19 4.39
CA THR A 40 1.25 5.02 5.69
C THR A 40 1.44 3.56 6.05
N ASP A 41 0.43 2.74 5.79
CA ASP A 41 0.44 1.29 5.99
C ASP A 41 1.34 0.55 4.98
N ASP A 42 1.48 1.05 3.74
CA ASP A 42 2.47 0.52 2.80
C ASP A 42 3.91 0.74 3.30
N PHE A 43 4.20 1.86 3.98
CA PHE A 43 5.54 2.08 4.54
C PHE A 43 5.88 1.03 5.59
N PHE A 44 4.90 0.65 6.42
CA PHE A 44 5.12 -0.37 7.45
C PHE A 44 5.37 -1.72 6.78
N ALA A 45 4.65 -2.03 5.70
CA ALA A 45 4.81 -3.26 4.94
C ALA A 45 6.18 -3.33 4.25
N LEU A 46 6.58 -2.26 3.56
CA LEU A 46 7.86 -2.15 2.89
C LEU A 46 9.02 -2.24 3.90
N LEU A 47 8.98 -1.45 4.98
CA LEU A 47 10.04 -1.45 5.98
C LEU A 47 10.11 -2.80 6.69
N TYR A 48 8.98 -3.44 7.00
CA TYR A 48 8.96 -4.80 7.52
C TYR A 48 9.63 -5.80 6.55
N LEU A 49 9.31 -5.76 5.25
CA LEU A 49 9.98 -6.58 4.23
C LEU A 49 11.49 -6.35 4.18
N LEU A 50 11.93 -5.09 4.24
CA LEU A 50 13.35 -4.70 4.20
C LEU A 50 14.13 -5.13 5.44
N LYS A 51 13.46 -5.56 6.51
CA LYS A 51 14.05 -6.07 7.75
C LYS A 51 14.15 -7.60 7.80
N LEU A 52 13.44 -8.30 6.92
CA LEU A 52 13.49 -9.76 6.85
C LEU A 52 14.84 -10.26 6.38
N ASN A 53 15.22 -11.47 6.78
CA ASN A 53 16.50 -12.07 6.42
C ASN A 53 16.70 -12.13 4.88
N ARG A 54 17.68 -11.37 4.36
CA ARG A 54 17.95 -11.27 2.90
C ARG A 54 18.39 -12.59 2.28
N SER A 55 18.95 -13.51 3.07
CA SER A 55 19.27 -14.86 2.60
C SER A 55 18.04 -15.73 2.40
N GLU A 56 16.88 -15.34 2.95
CA GLU A 56 15.60 -16.04 2.79
C GLU A 56 14.64 -15.29 1.86
N PHE A 57 14.61 -13.95 1.93
CA PHE A 57 13.68 -13.08 1.22
C PHE A 57 14.41 -11.94 0.53
N GLU A 58 14.30 -11.87 -0.79
CA GLU A 58 14.94 -10.85 -1.61
C GLU A 58 13.86 -9.99 -2.29
N LEU A 59 13.57 -8.82 -1.71
CA LEU A 59 12.79 -7.78 -2.39
C LEU A 59 13.65 -7.20 -3.52
N GLU A 60 13.24 -7.42 -4.77
CA GLU A 60 13.97 -6.98 -5.97
C GLU A 60 13.35 -5.74 -6.63
N ALA A 61 12.04 -5.57 -6.45
CA ALA A 61 11.33 -4.47 -7.06
C ALA A 61 10.13 -3.98 -6.25
N VAL A 62 9.88 -2.67 -6.35
CA VAL A 62 8.65 -2.01 -5.92
C VAL A 62 8.01 -1.36 -7.15
N THR A 63 6.77 -1.69 -7.45
CA THR A 63 5.97 -0.99 -8.44
C THR A 63 4.87 -0.18 -7.75
N ILE A 64 4.57 0.98 -8.32
CA ILE A 64 3.66 1.95 -7.71
C ILE A 64 2.41 2.08 -8.57
N SER A 65 1.25 1.87 -7.94
CA SER A 65 -0.04 2.19 -8.53
C SER A 65 -0.44 3.63 -8.17
N ALA A 66 -0.33 4.54 -9.13
CA ALA A 66 -0.63 5.95 -8.94
C ALA A 66 -2.13 6.30 -9.08
N ASN A 67 -2.98 5.28 -9.25
CA ASN A 67 -4.42 5.40 -9.37
C ASN A 67 -5.15 5.34 -8.01
N ALA A 68 -4.44 5.52 -6.89
CA ALA A 68 -5.01 5.46 -5.54
C ALA A 68 -4.47 6.57 -4.63
N TRP A 69 -3.97 6.24 -3.43
CA TRP A 69 -3.72 7.17 -2.32
C TRP A 69 -2.62 8.20 -2.58
N THR A 70 -1.63 7.86 -3.41
CA THR A 70 -0.47 8.73 -3.70
C THR A 70 -0.46 9.26 -5.13
N ASN A 71 0.26 10.37 -5.37
CA ASN A 71 0.66 10.79 -6.71
C ASN A 71 2.05 10.24 -7.08
N ALA A 72 2.26 9.93 -8.36
CA ALA A 72 3.43 9.20 -8.85
C ALA A 72 4.79 9.83 -8.50
N GLY A 73 4.94 11.14 -8.66
CA GLY A 73 6.23 11.79 -8.37
C GLY A 73 6.57 11.78 -6.88
N HIS A 74 5.56 11.94 -6.04
CA HIS A 74 5.66 11.96 -4.59
C HIS A 74 6.01 10.58 -4.04
N SER A 75 5.24 9.57 -4.42
CA SER A 75 5.50 8.16 -4.07
C SER A 75 6.88 7.69 -4.51
N VAL A 76 7.31 7.95 -5.75
CA VAL A 76 8.66 7.54 -6.18
C VAL A 76 9.74 8.19 -5.33
N HIS A 77 9.62 9.47 -5.00
CA HIS A 77 10.59 10.14 -4.11
C HIS A 77 10.58 9.53 -2.71
N GLN A 78 9.41 9.23 -2.15
CA GLN A 78 9.31 8.60 -0.83
C GLN A 78 9.97 7.22 -0.82
N ILE A 79 9.68 6.37 -1.81
CA ILE A 79 10.30 5.05 -1.94
C ILE A 79 11.82 5.18 -2.12
N TYR A 80 12.31 6.10 -2.94
CA TYR A 80 13.76 6.33 -3.08
C TYR A 80 14.42 6.78 -1.79
N ASP A 81 13.81 7.71 -1.06
CA ASP A 81 14.34 8.20 0.22
C ASP A 81 14.36 7.06 1.28
N ILE A 82 13.33 6.19 1.31
CA ILE A 82 13.28 4.99 2.17
C ILE A 82 14.36 3.96 1.77
N LEU A 83 14.47 3.64 0.48
CA LEU A 83 15.45 2.66 -0.01
C LEU A 83 16.88 3.14 0.25
N TYR A 84 17.13 4.44 0.10
CA TYR A 84 18.41 5.04 0.43
C TYR A 84 18.72 4.92 1.93
N MET A 85 17.76 5.24 2.80
CA MET A 85 17.90 5.03 4.26
C MET A 85 18.27 3.59 4.60
N MET A 86 17.65 2.61 3.93
CA MET A 86 17.83 1.18 4.19
C MET A 86 19.06 0.57 3.49
N ASP A 87 19.87 1.37 2.78
CA ASP A 87 20.99 0.92 1.94
C ASP A 87 20.54 -0.15 0.93
N ARG A 88 19.44 0.14 0.24
CA ARG A 88 18.74 -0.72 -0.71
C ARG A 88 18.42 -0.06 -2.05
N ASP A 89 19.34 0.78 -2.51
CA ASP A 89 19.25 1.39 -3.84
C ASP A 89 19.36 0.39 -5.00
N ASP A 90 19.70 -0.87 -4.71
CA ASP A 90 19.63 -2.00 -5.66
C ASP A 90 18.18 -2.35 -6.07
N ILE A 91 17.18 -2.01 -5.26
CA ILE A 91 15.77 -2.32 -5.55
C ILE A 91 15.26 -1.43 -6.67
N THR A 92 14.75 -2.06 -7.73
CA THR A 92 14.22 -1.36 -8.89
C THR A 92 12.83 -0.79 -8.56
N VAL A 93 12.57 0.47 -8.92
CA VAL A 93 11.26 1.09 -8.70
C VAL A 93 10.60 1.42 -10.03
N GLY A 94 9.37 0.96 -10.22
CA GLY A 94 8.55 1.28 -11.38
C GLY A 94 7.32 2.09 -10.96
N VAL A 95 6.89 3.04 -11.77
CA VAL A 95 5.61 3.74 -11.55
C VAL A 95 4.86 3.86 -12.85
N GLY A 96 3.55 3.58 -12.80
CA GLY A 96 2.62 3.82 -13.89
C GLY A 96 3.15 3.42 -15.28
N GLY A 97 2.71 4.17 -16.28
CA GLY A 97 3.16 4.03 -17.66
C GLY A 97 2.39 4.93 -18.62
N GLU A 98 3.10 5.59 -19.54
CA GLU A 98 2.54 6.58 -20.49
C GLU A 98 1.94 5.97 -21.76
N GLY A 99 1.93 4.64 -21.88
CA GLY A 99 1.24 3.93 -22.95
C GLY A 99 -0.28 4.07 -22.86
N GLY A 100 -0.97 3.76 -23.95
CA GLY A 100 -2.44 3.79 -23.99
C GLY A 100 -3.07 2.43 -24.33
N ILE A 101 -4.36 2.30 -24.05
CA ILE A 101 -5.17 1.17 -24.52
C ILE A 101 -6.05 1.66 -25.67
N LEU A 102 -5.91 1.02 -26.84
CA LEU A 102 -6.70 1.34 -28.03
C LEU A 102 -8.19 1.02 -27.82
N GLU A 103 -9.03 1.57 -28.71
CA GLU A 103 -10.48 1.37 -28.69
C GLU A 103 -10.91 -0.11 -28.78
N ASP A 104 -10.14 -0.96 -29.46
CA ASP A 104 -10.42 -2.40 -29.54
C ASP A 104 -9.96 -3.19 -28.31
N GLY A 105 -9.29 -2.54 -27.36
CA GLY A 105 -8.70 -3.17 -26.17
C GLY A 105 -7.25 -3.60 -26.34
N THR A 106 -6.60 -3.30 -27.46
CA THR A 106 -5.17 -3.55 -27.63
C THR A 106 -4.37 -2.69 -26.64
N ILE A 107 -3.65 -3.35 -25.73
CA ILE A 107 -2.77 -2.70 -24.75
C ILE A 107 -1.44 -2.39 -25.44
N LEU A 108 -1.06 -1.11 -25.51
CA LEU A 108 0.22 -0.70 -26.08
C LEU A 108 1.38 -0.92 -25.08
N PRO A 109 2.65 -0.88 -25.52
CA PRO A 109 3.79 -0.92 -24.61
C PRO A 109 3.75 0.22 -23.59
N ASN A 110 4.28 -0.04 -22.39
CA ASN A 110 4.41 0.94 -21.31
C ASN A 110 3.08 1.52 -20.78
N VAL A 111 1.93 0.87 -20.97
CA VAL A 111 0.69 1.24 -20.27
C VAL A 111 0.83 0.93 -18.78
N GLY A 112 0.42 1.79 -17.86
CA GLY A 112 0.47 1.47 -16.43
C GLY A 112 -0.63 2.11 -15.61
N GLY A 113 -0.58 1.90 -14.30
CA GLY A 113 -1.65 2.23 -13.35
C GLY A 113 -1.77 3.69 -12.96
N TYR A 114 -1.84 4.60 -13.94
CA TYR A 114 -2.23 5.99 -13.66
C TYR A 114 -3.74 6.19 -13.58
N LEU A 115 -4.50 5.30 -14.24
CA LEU A 115 -5.95 5.29 -14.35
C LEU A 115 -6.45 3.84 -14.25
N PRO A 116 -7.70 3.59 -13.87
CA PRO A 116 -8.24 2.22 -13.92
C PRO A 116 -8.40 1.78 -15.38
N ILE A 117 -8.29 0.48 -15.66
CA ILE A 117 -8.34 -0.07 -17.04
C ILE A 117 -9.60 0.39 -17.80
N ILE A 118 -10.71 0.61 -17.09
CA ILE A 118 -11.96 1.07 -17.69
C ILE A 118 -11.92 2.51 -18.22
N ASP A 119 -11.12 3.37 -17.60
CA ASP A 119 -10.95 4.78 -18.00
C ASP A 119 -9.73 5.00 -18.91
N GLN A 120 -8.90 3.97 -19.10
CA GLN A 120 -7.71 4.07 -19.94
C GLN A 120 -8.05 4.08 -21.44
N GLY A 121 -7.63 5.16 -22.11
CA GLY A 121 -7.64 5.32 -23.56
C GLY A 121 -6.21 5.46 -24.13
N VAL A 122 -6.07 6.20 -25.23
CA VAL A 122 -4.76 6.46 -25.86
C VAL A 122 -3.91 7.54 -25.15
N SER A 123 -4.44 8.13 -24.08
CA SER A 123 -3.77 9.12 -23.23
C SER A 123 -3.77 8.68 -21.76
N THR A 124 -2.78 9.15 -21.01
CA THR A 124 -2.76 9.09 -19.54
C THR A 124 -3.65 10.14 -18.86
N VAL A 125 -4.29 11.01 -19.66
CA VAL A 125 -5.35 11.91 -19.23
C VAL A 125 -6.70 11.20 -19.41
N GLY A 126 -7.50 11.14 -18.36
CA GLY A 126 -8.78 10.44 -18.37
C GLY A 126 -9.59 10.66 -17.10
N GLY A 127 -10.79 10.07 -17.06
CA GLY A 127 -11.62 10.04 -15.87
C GLY A 127 -10.93 9.30 -14.73
N CYS A 128 -11.09 9.80 -13.51
CA CYS A 128 -10.59 9.15 -12.29
C CYS A 128 -11.78 8.67 -11.47
N ARG A 129 -12.66 7.85 -12.08
CA ARG A 129 -14.01 7.58 -11.51
C ARG A 129 -13.95 7.03 -10.10
N TYR A 130 -13.09 6.05 -9.86
CA TYR A 130 -12.95 5.38 -8.56
C TYR A 130 -12.05 6.15 -7.61
N ARG A 131 -10.96 6.74 -8.12
CA ARG A 131 -10.03 7.54 -7.30
C ARG A 131 -10.67 8.80 -6.70
N GLN A 132 -11.82 9.24 -7.20
CA GLN A 132 -12.62 10.28 -6.54
C GLN A 132 -13.05 9.91 -5.12
N ALA A 133 -13.10 8.62 -4.79
CA ALA A 133 -13.37 8.18 -3.41
C ALA A 133 -12.23 8.53 -2.44
N ILE A 134 -11.07 8.94 -2.94
CA ILE A 134 -9.96 9.41 -2.12
C ILE A 134 -9.99 10.95 -2.13
N PRO A 135 -10.15 11.60 -0.95
CA PRO A 135 -10.13 13.06 -0.87
C PRO A 135 -8.85 13.65 -1.46
N ILE A 136 -8.93 14.84 -2.06
CA ILE A 136 -7.73 15.54 -2.56
C ILE A 136 -7.00 16.23 -1.40
N GLY A 137 -7.76 16.92 -0.54
CA GLY A 137 -7.22 17.77 0.50
C GLY A 137 -6.86 17.02 1.78
N ARG A 138 -7.28 17.59 2.91
CA ARG A 138 -7.01 17.07 4.25
C ARG A 138 -7.37 15.58 4.36
N LYS A 139 -6.45 14.78 4.90
CA LYS A 139 -6.53 13.32 5.10
C LYS A 139 -6.69 12.54 3.80
N GLY A 140 -6.24 13.14 2.72
CA GLY A 140 -6.28 12.60 1.38
C GLY A 140 -4.93 12.78 0.70
N ARG A 141 -4.94 12.83 -0.63
CA ARG A 141 -3.72 12.73 -1.44
C ARG A 141 -2.67 13.78 -1.11
N LEU A 142 -3.06 15.03 -0.80
CA LEU A 142 -2.08 16.08 -0.45
C LEU A 142 -1.30 15.78 0.85
N ASP A 143 -1.96 15.17 1.83
CA ASP A 143 -1.30 14.80 3.07
C ASP A 143 -0.41 13.56 2.85
N ILE A 144 -0.91 12.55 2.12
CA ILE A 144 -0.16 11.31 1.82
C ILE A 144 1.06 11.57 0.92
N ASP A 145 0.96 12.49 -0.04
CA ASP A 145 2.04 12.87 -0.97
C ASP A 145 3.32 13.35 -0.26
N THR A 146 3.21 13.81 0.98
CA THR A 146 4.36 14.25 1.78
C THR A 146 4.54 13.43 3.05
N ASN A 147 3.69 12.41 3.25
CA ASN A 147 3.49 11.71 4.50
C ASN A 147 3.35 12.73 5.65
N PHE A 148 2.35 13.61 5.54
CA PHE A 148 2.09 14.72 6.45
C PHE A 148 3.30 15.64 6.69
N GLY A 149 4.15 15.82 5.67
CA GLY A 149 5.39 16.59 5.74
C GLY A 149 6.58 15.85 6.36
N ILE A 150 6.38 14.66 6.93
CA ILE A 150 7.43 13.89 7.61
C ILE A 150 8.53 13.49 6.65
N GLN A 151 8.21 13.18 5.39
CA GLN A 151 9.18 12.71 4.40
C GLN A 151 10.42 13.61 4.36
N LYS A 152 10.25 14.94 4.24
CA LYS A 152 11.39 15.87 4.12
C LYS A 152 12.03 16.26 5.45
N GLY A 153 11.34 16.04 6.58
CA GLY A 153 11.90 16.27 7.90
C GLY A 153 12.68 15.08 8.45
N PHE A 154 12.38 13.85 7.99
CA PHE A 154 12.92 12.62 8.56
C PHE A 154 13.82 11.85 7.60
N LEU A 155 13.37 11.60 6.36
CA LEU A 155 14.07 10.69 5.46
C LEU A 155 15.27 11.38 4.78
N PRO A 156 16.39 10.66 4.61
CA PRO A 156 17.53 11.15 3.87
C PRO A 156 17.24 11.24 2.37
N ARG A 157 17.93 12.15 1.68
CA ARG A 157 17.85 12.25 0.22
C ARG A 157 18.97 11.47 -0.46
N GLY A 158 18.57 10.43 -1.18
CA GLY A 158 19.47 9.67 -2.03
C GLY A 158 19.87 10.38 -3.33
N SER A 159 20.70 9.71 -4.13
CA SER A 159 21.12 10.20 -5.45
C SER A 159 20.04 10.03 -6.52
N ARG A 160 19.12 9.08 -6.33
CA ARG A 160 18.01 8.78 -7.24
C ARG A 160 16.98 9.89 -7.21
N LYS A 161 16.46 10.26 -8.39
CA LYS A 161 15.45 11.32 -8.54
C LYS A 161 14.38 10.88 -9.52
N TYR A 162 13.12 11.12 -9.17
CA TYR A 162 12.02 10.98 -10.12
C TYR A 162 12.17 11.97 -11.27
N SER A 163 11.99 11.47 -12.48
CA SER A 163 11.81 12.26 -13.69
C SER A 163 10.82 11.54 -14.58
N PRO A 164 9.69 12.16 -14.97
CA PRO A 164 8.64 11.48 -15.74
C PRO A 164 9.16 10.77 -17.01
N LEU A 165 10.16 11.34 -17.68
CA LEU A 165 10.72 10.81 -18.93
C LEU A 165 11.81 9.73 -18.74
N ARG A 166 12.32 9.55 -17.51
CA ARG A 166 13.44 8.62 -17.23
C ARG A 166 13.06 7.55 -16.21
N GLN A 167 11.96 7.74 -15.49
CA GLN A 167 11.50 6.79 -14.50
C GLN A 167 11.06 5.49 -15.21
N PRO A 168 11.57 4.31 -14.80
CA PRO A 168 11.07 3.04 -15.29
C PRO A 168 9.56 2.91 -15.06
N THR A 169 8.85 2.38 -16.05
CA THR A 169 7.42 2.10 -15.91
C THR A 169 7.19 0.85 -15.07
N ALA A 170 6.02 0.74 -14.43
CA ALA A 170 5.67 -0.46 -13.69
C ALA A 170 5.75 -1.72 -14.57
N GLN A 171 5.34 -1.63 -15.84
CA GLN A 171 5.44 -2.74 -16.79
C GLN A 171 6.87 -3.13 -17.11
N GLN A 172 7.77 -2.17 -17.33
CA GLN A 172 9.19 -2.47 -17.60
C GLN A 172 9.80 -3.24 -16.43
N VAL A 173 9.53 -2.80 -15.20
CA VAL A 173 10.03 -3.44 -13.98
C VAL A 173 9.42 -4.83 -13.79
N MET A 174 8.10 -4.98 -13.92
CA MET A 174 7.44 -6.29 -13.82
C MET A 174 7.95 -7.28 -14.87
N ILE A 175 8.07 -6.87 -16.13
CA ILE A 175 8.58 -7.73 -17.21
C ILE A 175 10.03 -8.13 -16.94
N ASP A 176 10.90 -7.19 -16.58
CA ASP A 176 12.31 -7.46 -16.25
C ASP A 176 12.42 -8.51 -15.13
N LYS A 177 11.80 -8.25 -13.98
CA LYS A 177 11.92 -9.14 -12.80
C LYS A 177 11.24 -10.48 -12.98
N ILE A 178 10.05 -10.51 -13.57
CA ILE A 178 9.30 -11.77 -13.74
C ILE A 178 9.93 -12.62 -14.86
N SER A 179 10.51 -12.02 -15.90
CA SER A 179 11.21 -12.78 -16.95
C SER A 179 12.50 -13.45 -16.47
N ALA A 180 13.15 -12.90 -15.43
CA ALA A 180 14.41 -13.42 -14.89
C ALA A 180 14.27 -14.76 -14.13
N GLY A 181 13.06 -15.14 -13.73
CA GLY A 181 12.81 -16.42 -13.05
C GLY A 181 11.59 -16.40 -12.12
N PRO A 182 11.37 -17.47 -11.35
CA PRO A 182 10.30 -17.57 -10.37
C PRO A 182 10.32 -16.40 -9.38
N ILE A 183 9.14 -15.86 -9.05
CA ILE A 183 8.98 -14.70 -8.16
C ILE A 183 7.60 -14.71 -7.48
N THR A 184 7.56 -14.27 -6.23
CA THR A 184 6.33 -14.01 -5.48
C THR A 184 5.92 -12.56 -5.65
N VAL A 185 4.63 -12.32 -5.88
CA VAL A 185 4.07 -10.97 -6.07
C VAL A 185 3.18 -10.60 -4.89
N PHE A 186 3.40 -9.42 -4.33
CA PHE A 186 2.57 -8.81 -3.31
C PHE A 186 1.81 -7.66 -3.93
N LEU A 187 0.48 -7.69 -3.84
CA LEU A 187 -0.40 -6.63 -4.31
C LEU A 187 -1.08 -6.02 -3.09
N ILE A 188 -0.56 -4.90 -2.62
CA ILE A 188 -1.12 -4.13 -1.49
C ILE A 188 -1.73 -2.80 -1.90
N GLY A 189 -1.61 -2.43 -3.19
CA GLY A 189 -2.37 -1.34 -3.80
C GLY A 189 -3.38 -1.84 -4.85
N THR A 190 -3.89 -0.92 -5.69
CA THR A 190 -4.82 -1.29 -6.76
C THR A 190 -4.15 -2.18 -7.80
N HIS A 191 -4.87 -3.21 -8.24
CA HIS A 191 -4.30 -4.32 -9.03
C HIS A 191 -4.02 -3.97 -10.51
N THR A 192 -4.17 -2.69 -10.89
CA THR A 192 -4.11 -2.20 -12.27
C THR A 192 -2.81 -2.58 -12.97
N ASN A 193 -1.66 -2.33 -12.33
CA ASN A 193 -0.34 -2.61 -12.92
C ASN A 193 -0.20 -4.11 -13.23
N PHE A 194 -0.54 -4.97 -12.28
CA PHE A 194 -0.36 -6.41 -12.43
C PHE A 194 -1.38 -7.02 -13.40
N ALA A 195 -2.63 -6.53 -13.44
CA ALA A 195 -3.61 -6.95 -14.44
C ALA A 195 -3.15 -6.59 -15.87
N ILE A 196 -2.63 -5.38 -16.09
CA ILE A 196 -2.07 -4.98 -17.38
C ILE A 196 -0.90 -5.91 -17.76
N PHE A 197 -0.03 -6.26 -16.79
CA PHE A 197 1.06 -7.21 -17.02
C PHE A 197 0.52 -8.59 -17.46
N LEU A 198 -0.49 -9.13 -16.78
CA LEU A 198 -1.10 -10.42 -17.13
C LEU A 198 -1.73 -10.40 -18.53
N MET A 199 -2.41 -9.30 -18.88
CA MET A 199 -3.08 -9.16 -20.17
C MET A 199 -2.10 -8.96 -21.33
N ASN A 200 -0.99 -8.25 -21.10
CA ASN A 200 0.00 -7.91 -22.13
C ASN A 200 1.13 -8.95 -22.25
N SER A 201 1.51 -9.61 -21.15
CA SER A 201 2.60 -10.60 -21.07
C SER A 201 2.14 -11.95 -20.49
N PRO A 202 1.06 -12.58 -21.01
CA PRO A 202 0.48 -13.79 -20.41
C PRO A 202 1.44 -14.99 -20.37
N HIS A 203 2.43 -15.04 -21.26
CA HIS A 203 3.45 -16.08 -21.30
C HIS A 203 4.43 -16.06 -20.11
N LEU A 204 4.54 -14.92 -19.41
CA LEU A 204 5.37 -14.76 -18.22
C LEU A 204 4.65 -15.12 -16.91
N LYS A 205 3.31 -15.25 -16.94
CA LYS A 205 2.49 -15.66 -15.79
C LYS A 205 3.04 -16.90 -15.08
N LYS A 206 3.59 -17.87 -15.84
CA LYS A 206 4.17 -19.12 -15.31
C LYS A 206 5.35 -18.92 -14.36
N ASN A 207 5.99 -17.75 -14.37
CA ASN A 207 7.09 -17.42 -13.48
C ASN A 207 6.59 -16.78 -12.17
N VAL A 208 5.30 -16.50 -12.04
CA VAL A 208 4.73 -16.00 -10.78
C VAL A 208 4.32 -17.19 -9.94
N GLU A 209 5.01 -17.42 -8.82
CA GLU A 209 4.78 -18.60 -7.97
C GLU A 209 3.50 -18.45 -7.15
N HIS A 210 3.28 -17.26 -6.60
CA HIS A 210 2.16 -16.96 -5.72
C HIS A 210 1.85 -15.46 -5.72
N ILE A 211 0.59 -15.10 -5.51
CA ILE A 211 0.14 -13.72 -5.31
C ILE A 211 -0.44 -13.58 -3.90
N TYR A 212 0.09 -12.64 -3.12
CA TYR A 212 -0.47 -12.24 -1.84
C TYR A 212 -1.18 -10.90 -1.99
N ILE A 213 -2.46 -10.84 -1.64
CA ILE A 213 -3.32 -9.68 -1.87
C ILE A 213 -3.78 -9.11 -0.54
N MET A 214 -3.57 -7.81 -0.33
CA MET A 214 -4.37 -7.03 0.61
C MET A 214 -5.54 -6.43 -0.16
N GLY A 215 -6.76 -6.72 0.29
CA GLY A 215 -7.94 -6.07 -0.27
C GLY A 215 -9.20 -6.93 -0.21
N GLY A 216 -10.31 -6.30 -0.56
CA GLY A 216 -11.63 -6.92 -0.56
C GLY A 216 -12.24 -7.08 0.85
N GLY A 217 -13.52 -7.44 0.87
CA GLY A 217 -14.22 -7.91 2.06
C GLY A 217 -15.23 -8.98 1.64
N VAL A 218 -15.00 -10.21 2.11
CA VAL A 218 -15.69 -11.41 1.61
C VAL A 218 -16.95 -11.72 2.42
N GLY A 219 -16.96 -11.35 3.71
CA GLY A 219 -18.03 -11.57 4.67
C GLY A 219 -17.52 -12.33 5.90
N SER A 220 -17.44 -11.63 7.03
CA SER A 220 -16.99 -12.19 8.31
C SER A 220 -18.15 -12.90 8.99
N ARG A 221 -17.94 -14.16 9.42
CA ARG A 221 -18.84 -14.84 10.37
C ARG A 221 -18.72 -14.28 11.79
N ASN A 222 -17.69 -13.48 12.07
CA ASN A 222 -17.36 -13.01 13.40
C ASN A 222 -17.64 -11.51 13.53
N CYS A 223 -18.70 -11.24 14.28
CA CYS A 223 -19.31 -9.92 14.46
C CYS A 223 -18.60 -9.00 15.45
N SER A 224 -17.55 -9.49 16.10
CA SER A 224 -16.94 -8.85 17.27
C SER A 224 -16.16 -7.57 16.95
N GLY A 225 -15.89 -7.28 15.67
CA GLY A 225 -15.15 -6.09 15.23
C GLY A 225 -15.89 -5.20 14.23
N CYS A 226 -17.15 -5.54 13.87
CA CYS A 226 -17.91 -4.87 12.79
C CYS A 226 -19.23 -4.26 13.25
N CYS A 227 -19.57 -4.35 14.55
CA CYS A 227 -20.83 -3.83 15.08
C CYS A 227 -20.56 -2.59 15.94
N PRO A 228 -21.25 -1.45 15.71
CA PRO A 228 -21.13 -0.27 16.55
C PRO A 228 -21.40 -0.65 18.01
N VAL A 229 -20.56 -0.15 18.92
CA VAL A 229 -20.57 -0.45 20.37
C VAL A 229 -21.94 -0.17 21.04
N ASN A 230 -22.85 0.55 20.37
CA ASN A 230 -24.13 0.99 20.91
C ASN A 230 -25.38 0.28 20.35
N ASP A 231 -25.25 -0.77 19.54
CA ASP A 231 -26.42 -1.54 19.09
C ASP A 231 -26.55 -2.86 19.87
N ASN A 232 -27.56 -2.94 20.74
CA ASN A 232 -27.81 -4.09 21.64
C ASN A 232 -28.36 -5.34 20.92
N ARG A 233 -28.31 -5.39 19.58
CA ARG A 233 -28.64 -6.59 18.82
C ARG A 233 -27.38 -7.40 18.63
N ALA A 234 -27.35 -8.60 19.22
CA ALA A 234 -26.36 -9.62 18.86
C ALA A 234 -26.46 -9.84 17.35
N CYS A 235 -25.44 -9.41 16.62
CA CYS A 235 -25.43 -9.47 15.17
C CYS A 235 -25.54 -10.94 14.71
N GLN A 236 -26.51 -11.26 13.85
CA GLN A 236 -26.72 -12.63 13.35
C GLN A 236 -25.64 -13.01 12.32
N ASP A 237 -25.44 -14.31 12.10
CA ASP A 237 -24.54 -14.82 11.06
C ASP A 237 -24.88 -14.20 9.69
N GLY A 238 -23.94 -13.41 9.12
CA GLY A 238 -24.12 -12.71 7.85
C GLY A 238 -24.75 -11.30 7.93
N GLU A 239 -25.08 -10.81 9.13
CA GLU A 239 -25.56 -9.44 9.37
C GLU A 239 -24.47 -8.48 9.88
N CYS A 240 -23.22 -8.92 9.91
CA CYS A 240 -22.13 -8.10 10.40
C CYS A 240 -21.70 -7.05 9.39
N GLY A 241 -21.75 -5.80 9.86
CA GLY A 241 -21.74 -4.56 9.10
C GLY A 241 -20.55 -4.44 8.15
N ASP A 242 -20.85 -3.83 7.00
CA ASP A 242 -19.94 -3.23 6.03
C ASP A 242 -18.78 -4.11 5.58
N THR A 243 -18.96 -4.82 4.45
CA THR A 243 -17.86 -5.54 3.80
C THR A 243 -16.89 -4.60 3.08
N GLY A 244 -17.17 -3.30 3.05
CA GLY A 244 -16.36 -2.28 2.38
C GLY A 244 -15.90 -1.17 3.33
N ASN A 245 -14.93 -0.38 2.86
CA ASN A 245 -14.33 0.72 3.63
C ASN A 245 -14.34 2.07 2.89
N LEU A 246 -15.10 2.22 1.80
CA LEU A 246 -15.19 3.46 1.02
C LEU A 246 -15.83 4.63 1.79
N PHE A 247 -15.12 5.27 2.72
CA PHE A 247 -15.72 6.27 3.62
C PHE A 247 -16.36 7.48 2.91
N THR A 248 -15.90 7.88 1.73
CA THR A 248 -16.48 8.98 0.93
C THR A 248 -17.73 8.59 0.14
N ASP A 249 -17.92 7.30 -0.13
CA ASP A 249 -18.96 6.79 -1.02
C ASP A 249 -19.69 5.57 -0.49
N TYR A 250 -19.60 5.38 0.82
CA TYR A 250 -20.17 4.25 1.52
C TYR A 250 -21.69 4.15 1.25
N ASN A 251 -22.36 5.30 1.10
CA ASN A 251 -23.80 5.36 0.81
C ASN A 251 -24.16 4.87 -0.60
N GLY A 252 -23.26 4.98 -1.58
CA GLY A 252 -23.47 4.47 -2.94
C GLY A 252 -23.01 3.01 -3.07
N ASN A 253 -21.86 2.69 -2.48
CA ASN A 253 -21.22 1.37 -2.53
C ASN A 253 -20.62 0.99 -1.16
N PRO A 254 -21.40 0.32 -0.30
CA PRO A 254 -20.95 -0.10 1.04
C PRO A 254 -20.21 -1.45 1.03
N TYR A 255 -20.02 -2.06 -0.15
CA TYR A 255 -19.56 -3.44 -0.25
C TYR A 255 -18.08 -3.56 -0.56
N ALA A 256 -17.50 -2.55 -1.19
CA ALA A 256 -16.18 -2.62 -1.78
C ALA A 256 -15.08 -2.09 -0.84
N GLU A 257 -13.92 -2.69 -0.96
CA GLU A 257 -12.69 -2.24 -0.32
C GLU A 257 -11.88 -1.39 -1.33
N PHE A 258 -11.15 -0.37 -0.86
CA PHE A 258 -10.44 0.61 -1.70
C PHE A 258 -9.55 0.01 -2.79
N ASN A 259 -8.69 -0.96 -2.49
CA ASN A 259 -7.76 -1.54 -3.45
C ASN A 259 -8.49 -2.26 -4.59
N ILE A 260 -9.57 -2.98 -4.28
CA ILE A 260 -10.40 -3.65 -5.28
C ILE A 260 -11.31 -2.66 -6.02
N PHE A 261 -11.87 -1.66 -5.32
CA PHE A 261 -12.70 -0.60 -5.90
C PHE A 261 -11.92 0.31 -6.85
N GLY A 262 -10.63 0.54 -6.58
CA GLY A 262 -9.79 1.41 -7.39
C GLY A 262 -9.65 0.93 -8.85
N ASP A 263 -9.78 -0.38 -9.09
CA ASP A 263 -9.91 -0.96 -10.43
C ASP A 263 -10.55 -2.38 -10.39
N PRO A 264 -11.89 -2.47 -10.36
CA PRO A 264 -12.59 -3.75 -10.18
C PRO A 264 -12.32 -4.73 -11.32
N PHE A 265 -12.16 -4.23 -12.54
CA PHE A 265 -11.86 -5.07 -13.69
C PHE A 265 -10.43 -5.63 -13.61
N ALA A 266 -9.44 -4.82 -13.21
CA ALA A 266 -8.09 -5.31 -12.97
C ALA A 266 -8.07 -6.37 -11.86
N ALA A 267 -8.72 -6.12 -10.72
CA ALA A 267 -8.82 -7.10 -9.66
C ALA A 267 -9.44 -8.42 -10.17
N TYR A 268 -10.53 -8.36 -10.94
CA TYR A 268 -11.09 -9.55 -11.58
C TYR A 268 -10.07 -10.32 -12.43
N GLN A 269 -9.27 -9.63 -13.26
CA GLN A 269 -8.22 -10.27 -14.07
C GLN A 269 -7.16 -10.96 -13.20
N VAL A 270 -6.79 -10.36 -12.06
CA VAL A 270 -5.82 -10.96 -11.12
C VAL A 270 -6.40 -12.19 -10.44
N PHE A 271 -7.61 -12.10 -9.87
CA PHE A 271 -8.26 -13.23 -9.20
C PHE A 271 -8.48 -14.41 -10.16
N HIS A 272 -8.88 -14.12 -11.40
CA HIS A 272 -9.10 -15.13 -12.45
C HIS A 272 -7.83 -15.47 -13.26
N SER A 273 -6.66 -15.00 -12.82
CA SER A 273 -5.40 -15.26 -13.52
C SER A 273 -5.12 -16.76 -13.58
N GLY A 274 -5.46 -17.51 -12.54
CA GLY A 274 -5.07 -18.92 -12.34
C GLY A 274 -3.66 -19.08 -11.80
N ILE A 275 -3.08 -18.05 -11.17
CA ILE A 275 -1.93 -18.14 -10.27
C ILE A 275 -2.47 -18.46 -8.86
N PRO A 276 -1.76 -19.23 -8.01
CA PRO A 276 -2.12 -19.37 -6.60
C PRO A 276 -2.24 -18.00 -5.90
N ILE A 277 -3.34 -17.80 -5.17
CA ILE A 277 -3.63 -16.54 -4.47
C ILE A 277 -3.89 -16.82 -2.99
N THR A 278 -3.31 -15.97 -2.14
CA THR A 278 -3.73 -15.77 -0.75
C THR A 278 -4.29 -14.37 -0.59
N LEU A 279 -5.52 -14.28 -0.09
CA LEU A 279 -6.23 -13.04 0.16
C LEU A 279 -6.22 -12.71 1.66
N VAL A 280 -5.88 -11.47 2.00
CA VAL A 280 -6.02 -10.90 3.33
C VAL A 280 -7.01 -9.74 3.24
N PRO A 281 -8.31 -10.02 3.46
CA PRO A 281 -9.37 -9.04 3.30
C PRO A 281 -9.64 -8.26 4.59
N LEU A 282 -10.54 -7.28 4.50
CA LEU A 282 -11.04 -6.50 5.64
C LEU A 282 -11.54 -7.40 6.79
N ASP A 283 -12.11 -8.57 6.46
CA ASP A 283 -12.58 -9.54 7.46
C ASP A 283 -11.49 -9.94 8.46
N ALA A 284 -10.26 -10.11 7.98
CA ALA A 284 -9.11 -10.45 8.82
C ALA A 284 -8.48 -9.20 9.44
N THR A 285 -8.25 -8.15 8.65
CA THR A 285 -7.54 -6.96 9.11
C THR A 285 -8.33 -6.17 10.14
N ASN A 286 -9.67 -6.20 10.07
CA ASN A 286 -10.55 -5.59 11.08
C ASN A 286 -10.44 -6.27 12.46
N THR A 287 -9.73 -7.40 12.55
CA THR A 287 -9.46 -8.09 13.83
C THR A 287 -8.07 -7.80 14.41
N ILE A 288 -7.32 -6.87 13.79
CA ILE A 288 -6.00 -6.40 14.22
C ILE A 288 -5.91 -4.85 14.21
N PRO A 289 -6.72 -4.15 15.02
CA PRO A 289 -6.72 -2.68 15.08
C PRO A 289 -5.42 -2.12 15.68
N ILE A 290 -5.04 -0.90 15.34
CA ILE A 290 -4.02 -0.17 16.10
C ILE A 290 -4.68 0.34 17.41
N ASN A 291 -4.70 -0.53 18.42
CA ASN A 291 -5.22 -0.20 19.75
C ASN A 291 -4.23 0.64 20.58
N ASP A 292 -4.69 1.14 21.72
CA ASP A 292 -3.89 1.95 22.64
C ASP A 292 -2.63 1.20 23.13
N GLU A 293 -2.78 -0.09 23.42
CA GLU A 293 -1.71 -0.94 23.92
C GLU A 293 -0.59 -1.10 22.90
N PHE A 294 -0.93 -1.43 21.65
CA PHE A 294 0.02 -1.50 20.56
C PHE A 294 0.68 -0.14 20.30
N PHE A 295 -0.11 0.93 20.25
CA PHE A 295 0.42 2.27 19.99
C PHE A 295 1.45 2.67 21.05
N LYS A 296 1.15 2.47 22.34
CA LYS A 296 2.08 2.75 23.45
C LYS A 296 3.30 1.84 23.42
N ALA A 297 3.13 0.56 23.10
CA ALA A 297 4.25 -0.37 22.98
C ALA A 297 5.19 0.05 21.83
N PHE A 298 4.63 0.53 20.72
CA PHE A 298 5.42 1.06 19.61
C PHE A 298 6.09 2.39 19.99
N GLU A 299 5.37 3.29 20.68
CA GLU A 299 5.94 4.55 21.19
C GLU A 299 7.19 4.31 22.05
N GLN A 300 7.15 3.26 22.88
CA GLN A 300 8.25 2.90 23.78
C GLN A 300 9.41 2.18 23.08
N ARG A 301 9.21 1.62 21.87
CA ARG A 301 10.21 0.77 21.20
C ARG A 301 10.42 1.17 19.74
N GLN A 302 11.35 2.11 19.55
CA GLN A 302 11.75 2.67 18.26
C GLN A 302 13.29 2.69 18.15
N ASP A 303 13.89 1.51 18.34
CA ASP A 303 15.33 1.30 18.46
C ASP A 303 16.08 1.53 17.13
N THR A 304 15.36 1.59 16.01
CA THR A 304 15.89 1.78 14.66
C THR A 304 15.25 2.99 13.97
N PHE A 305 15.92 3.52 12.94
CA PHE A 305 15.42 4.69 12.20
C PHE A 305 14.11 4.39 11.46
N GLU A 306 14.00 3.21 10.87
CA GLU A 306 12.78 2.75 10.23
C GLU A 306 11.62 2.57 11.21
N ALA A 307 11.87 2.10 12.45
CA ALA A 307 10.84 2.03 13.48
C ALA A 307 10.36 3.43 13.89
N GLN A 308 11.29 4.39 14.02
CA GLN A 308 10.96 5.80 14.30
C GLN A 308 10.15 6.43 13.16
N TYR A 309 10.51 6.16 11.90
CA TYR A 309 9.77 6.67 10.75
C TYR A 309 8.35 6.11 10.70
N CYS A 310 8.19 4.79 10.87
CA CYS A 310 6.88 4.14 10.95
C CYS A 310 6.04 4.74 12.09
N PHE A 311 6.60 4.86 13.30
CA PHE A 311 5.86 5.41 14.44
C PHE A 311 5.49 6.88 14.22
N GLN A 312 6.38 7.71 13.68
CA GLN A 312 6.07 9.11 13.40
C GLN A 312 4.95 9.24 12.37
N SER A 313 4.96 8.41 11.32
CA SER A 313 3.89 8.34 10.33
C SER A 313 2.56 7.92 10.97
N LEU A 314 2.59 6.87 11.81
CA LEU A 314 1.43 6.41 12.57
C LEU A 314 0.86 7.51 13.47
N LYS A 315 1.74 8.24 14.15
CA LYS A 315 1.37 9.32 15.05
C LYS A 315 0.69 10.46 14.31
N MET A 316 1.19 10.84 13.12
CA MET A 316 0.54 11.86 12.29
C MET A 316 -0.82 11.37 11.78
N ALA A 317 -0.93 10.12 11.34
CA ALA A 317 -2.21 9.53 10.97
C ALA A 317 -3.23 9.56 12.14
N ARG A 318 -2.78 9.21 13.36
CA ARG A 318 -3.59 9.33 14.59
C ARG A 318 -4.02 10.77 14.86
N ASP A 319 -3.06 11.69 14.94
CA ASP A 319 -3.30 13.07 15.37
C ASP A 319 -4.17 13.84 14.35
N THR A 320 -4.23 13.34 13.12
CA THR A 320 -5.05 13.89 12.05
C THR A 320 -6.32 13.09 11.76
N TRP A 321 -6.62 12.01 12.49
CA TRP A 321 -7.72 11.09 12.18
C TRP A 321 -9.13 11.71 12.20
N PHE A 322 -10.10 11.04 11.58
CA PHE A 322 -11.46 11.58 11.30
C PHE A 322 -12.28 11.91 12.55
N ASP A 323 -11.98 11.30 13.69
CA ASP A 323 -12.67 11.47 14.96
C ASP A 323 -11.71 11.36 16.17
N SER A 324 -12.24 11.58 17.38
CA SER A 324 -11.51 11.36 18.64
C SER A 324 -11.31 9.88 19.00
N HIS A 325 -11.57 8.97 18.07
CA HIS A 325 -11.79 7.54 18.27
C HIS A 325 -10.79 6.69 17.46
N PHE A 326 -9.62 7.25 17.12
CA PHE A 326 -8.53 6.52 16.44
C PHE A 326 -8.22 5.17 17.10
N HIS A 327 -8.16 5.15 18.43
CA HIS A 327 -7.87 3.95 19.22
C HIS A 327 -9.08 3.02 19.40
N SER A 328 -10.30 3.46 19.09
CA SER A 328 -11.50 2.63 19.14
C SER A 328 -11.84 2.04 17.78
N GLN A 329 -10.90 1.26 17.23
CA GLN A 329 -11.12 0.35 16.09
C GLN A 329 -11.36 1.03 14.73
N THR A 330 -10.60 2.07 14.39
CA THR A 330 -10.76 2.76 13.10
C THR A 330 -9.55 2.68 12.16
N TYR A 331 -8.34 2.44 12.69
CA TYR A 331 -7.12 2.16 11.90
C TYR A 331 -6.61 0.74 12.19
N PHE A 332 -6.17 0.01 11.16
CA PHE A 332 -5.80 -1.41 11.29
C PHE A 332 -4.45 -1.69 10.61
N MET A 333 -3.81 -2.81 10.95
CA MET A 333 -2.60 -3.26 10.26
C MET A 333 -2.96 -3.95 8.95
N TRP A 334 -3.35 -3.23 7.90
CA TRP A 334 -3.79 -3.83 6.64
C TRP A 334 -2.65 -4.49 5.86
N ASP A 335 -1.76 -3.69 5.27
CA ASP A 335 -0.72 -4.19 4.37
C ASP A 335 0.35 -4.99 5.09
N THR A 336 0.77 -4.51 6.26
CA THR A 336 1.84 -5.16 7.01
C THR A 336 1.42 -6.52 7.54
N PHE A 337 0.16 -6.68 7.97
CA PHE A 337 -0.37 -7.99 8.36
C PHE A 337 -0.42 -8.92 7.16
N THR A 338 -0.76 -8.41 5.97
CA THR A 338 -0.69 -9.18 4.72
C THR A 338 0.72 -9.72 4.47
N ILE A 339 1.76 -8.88 4.66
CA ILE A 339 3.15 -9.34 4.59
C ILE A 339 3.44 -10.41 5.64
N GLY A 340 3.03 -10.22 6.89
CA GLY A 340 3.22 -11.19 7.97
C GLY A 340 2.61 -12.56 7.64
N VAL A 341 1.37 -12.58 7.17
CA VAL A 341 0.66 -13.79 6.73
C VAL A 341 1.44 -14.47 5.60
N ALA A 342 1.88 -13.72 4.60
CA ALA A 342 2.63 -14.26 3.47
C ALA A 342 3.97 -14.88 3.90
N VAL A 343 4.74 -14.16 4.73
CA VAL A 343 6.05 -14.62 5.22
C VAL A 343 5.89 -15.91 6.01
N SER A 344 4.91 -15.99 6.90
CA SER A 344 4.64 -17.23 7.66
C SER A 344 4.32 -18.42 6.74
N ILE A 345 3.58 -18.22 5.65
CA ILE A 345 3.34 -19.26 4.64
C ILE A 345 4.63 -19.64 3.91
N MET A 346 5.41 -18.64 3.47
CA MET A 346 6.65 -18.86 2.73
C MET A 346 7.73 -19.56 3.56
N GLN A 347 7.79 -19.34 4.87
CA GLN A 347 8.73 -20.04 5.77
C GLN A 347 8.31 -21.50 5.98
N ASN A 348 7.01 -21.78 6.03
CA ASN A 348 6.47 -23.09 6.36
C ASN A 348 6.13 -23.94 5.11
N SER A 349 7.15 -24.20 4.27
CA SER A 349 7.00 -24.92 2.98
C SER A 349 6.44 -26.36 3.05
N ASN A 350 6.39 -26.97 4.25
CA ASN A 350 5.83 -28.31 4.47
C ASN A 350 4.35 -28.31 4.88
N ASN A 351 3.70 -27.14 4.93
CA ASN A 351 2.36 -27.01 5.48
C ASN A 351 1.27 -27.15 4.40
N ASN A 352 0.76 -28.36 4.22
CA ASN A 352 -0.19 -28.70 3.14
C ASN A 352 -1.61 -28.16 3.34
N ASP A 353 -1.95 -27.70 4.55
CA ASP A 353 -3.33 -27.32 4.92
C ASP A 353 -3.53 -25.80 5.07
N GLY A 354 -2.54 -24.99 4.68
CA GLY A 354 -2.64 -23.54 4.72
C GLY A 354 -2.61 -22.96 6.15
N GLU A 355 -1.99 -23.64 7.11
CA GLU A 355 -1.82 -23.07 8.45
C GLU A 355 -0.92 -21.82 8.39
N ASN A 356 -1.18 -20.88 9.30
CA ASN A 356 -0.46 -19.63 9.40
C ASN A 356 -0.21 -19.29 10.87
N GLU A 357 0.94 -18.70 11.20
CA GLU A 357 1.26 -18.34 12.58
C GLU A 357 0.41 -17.17 13.10
N PHE A 358 0.01 -16.26 12.21
CA PHE A 358 -0.62 -15.00 12.57
C PHE A 358 -2.12 -14.94 12.25
N ALA A 359 -2.61 -15.80 11.36
CA ALA A 359 -4.00 -15.79 10.92
C ALA A 359 -4.67 -17.17 10.94
N GLU A 360 -5.97 -17.18 11.16
CA GLU A 360 -6.86 -18.28 10.78
C GLU A 360 -7.10 -18.21 9.27
N MET A 361 -7.05 -19.35 8.59
CA MET A 361 -7.11 -19.43 7.13
C MET A 361 -8.23 -20.38 6.67
N GLU A 362 -8.96 -20.00 5.63
CA GLU A 362 -10.02 -20.81 5.02
C GLU A 362 -9.95 -20.72 3.50
N TYR A 363 -10.14 -21.84 2.80
CA TYR A 363 -10.36 -21.79 1.35
C TYR A 363 -11.79 -21.34 1.05
N MET A 364 -11.93 -20.28 0.26
CA MET A 364 -13.23 -19.78 -0.18
C MET A 364 -13.31 -19.67 -1.69
N ASN A 365 -14.52 -19.84 -2.22
CA ASN A 365 -14.82 -19.56 -3.62
C ASN A 365 -15.29 -18.10 -3.72
N ILE A 366 -14.49 -17.28 -4.39
CA ILE A 366 -14.71 -15.83 -4.47
C ILE A 366 -14.68 -15.36 -5.93
N THR A 367 -15.27 -14.19 -6.17
CA THR A 367 -15.14 -13.46 -7.44
C THR A 367 -15.24 -11.97 -7.19
N VAL A 368 -14.77 -11.15 -8.12
CA VAL A 368 -14.86 -9.69 -8.03
C VAL A 368 -16.01 -9.21 -8.91
N VAL A 369 -16.96 -8.48 -8.33
CA VAL A 369 -18.04 -7.85 -9.08
C VAL A 369 -17.49 -6.61 -9.79
N THR A 370 -17.52 -6.61 -11.13
CA THR A 370 -16.99 -5.50 -11.93
C THR A 370 -18.06 -4.54 -12.45
N SER A 371 -19.33 -4.93 -12.37
CA SER A 371 -20.48 -4.14 -12.83
C SER A 371 -21.77 -4.65 -12.20
N ASN A 372 -22.80 -3.81 -12.19
CA ASN A 372 -24.07 -4.03 -11.50
C ASN A 372 -25.16 -4.51 -12.45
N GLU A 373 -26.01 -5.42 -11.98
CA GLU A 373 -27.19 -5.87 -12.71
C GLU A 373 -28.19 -4.73 -12.96
N PRO A 374 -29.00 -4.80 -14.04
CA PRO A 374 -29.09 -5.90 -15.01
C PRO A 374 -27.96 -5.90 -16.05
N TYR A 375 -27.42 -7.09 -16.34
CA TYR A 375 -26.38 -7.26 -17.36
C TYR A 375 -26.93 -7.16 -18.78
N GLY A 376 -26.13 -6.58 -19.68
CA GLY A 376 -26.44 -6.46 -21.12
C GLY A 376 -27.30 -5.25 -21.47
N ILE A 377 -27.71 -4.45 -20.49
CA ILE A 377 -28.42 -3.19 -20.70
C ILE A 377 -27.40 -2.05 -20.72
N SER A 378 -27.30 -1.35 -21.85
CA SER A 378 -26.43 -0.17 -21.95
C SER A 378 -27.18 1.06 -21.45
N ASP A 379 -26.59 1.75 -20.47
CA ASP A 379 -27.03 3.04 -19.95
C ASP A 379 -25.98 4.14 -20.13
N GLY A 380 -24.89 3.85 -20.85
CA GLY A 380 -23.78 4.76 -21.09
C GLY A 380 -22.67 4.73 -20.03
N SER A 381 -22.87 4.04 -18.90
CA SER A 381 -21.94 4.08 -17.76
C SER A 381 -20.66 3.27 -17.96
N ASN A 382 -20.68 2.28 -18.86
CA ASN A 382 -19.67 1.24 -19.01
C ASN A 382 -18.92 1.32 -20.35
N PRO A 383 -17.74 1.98 -20.39
CA PRO A 383 -16.94 2.18 -21.60
C PRO A 383 -16.48 0.90 -22.31
N PHE A 384 -16.53 -0.26 -21.66
CA PHE A 384 -16.22 -1.53 -22.32
C PHE A 384 -17.27 -1.93 -23.35
N PHE A 385 -18.51 -1.47 -23.21
CA PHE A 385 -19.64 -1.86 -24.03
C PHE A 385 -20.28 -0.68 -24.76
N ASP A 386 -20.34 0.49 -24.12
CA ASP A 386 -21.11 1.61 -24.64
C ASP A 386 -20.60 2.12 -25.99
N GLY A 387 -21.53 2.37 -26.92
CA GLY A 387 -21.21 2.80 -28.29
C GLY A 387 -20.43 1.79 -29.15
N ARG A 388 -20.16 0.56 -28.67
CA ARG A 388 -19.26 -0.39 -29.34
C ARG A 388 -19.99 -1.53 -30.05
N LYS A 389 -19.57 -1.80 -31.30
CA LYS A 389 -19.99 -3.01 -32.04
C LYS A 389 -19.44 -4.28 -31.40
N VAL A 390 -18.14 -4.27 -31.10
CA VAL A 390 -17.42 -5.34 -30.39
C VAL A 390 -16.95 -4.77 -29.05
N PRO A 391 -17.34 -5.36 -27.90
CA PRO A 391 -16.89 -4.88 -26.60
C PRO A 391 -15.36 -4.91 -26.47
N LYS A 392 -14.82 -3.96 -25.72
CA LYS A 392 -13.37 -3.89 -25.43
C LYS A 392 -12.91 -5.19 -24.78
N PHE A 393 -11.68 -5.63 -25.08
CA PHE A 393 -11.11 -6.90 -24.60
C PHE A 393 -11.92 -8.15 -24.97
N ASN A 394 -12.75 -8.07 -26.02
CA ASN A 394 -13.64 -9.16 -26.45
C ASN A 394 -14.59 -9.68 -25.35
N LEU A 395 -14.98 -8.79 -24.42
CA LEU A 395 -15.90 -9.17 -23.34
C LEU A 395 -17.27 -9.60 -23.90
N LYS A 396 -17.90 -10.56 -23.23
CA LYS A 396 -19.19 -11.12 -23.64
C LYS A 396 -20.32 -10.11 -23.39
N LYS A 397 -21.07 -9.75 -24.45
CA LYS A 397 -22.31 -8.98 -24.32
C LYS A 397 -23.34 -9.78 -23.50
N GLY A 398 -23.94 -9.15 -22.49
CA GLY A 398 -24.84 -9.82 -21.54
C GLY A 398 -24.12 -10.70 -20.51
N GLY A 399 -22.78 -10.66 -20.45
CA GLY A 399 -22.00 -11.30 -19.39
C GLY A 399 -21.89 -10.44 -18.13
N VAL A 400 -21.22 -10.97 -17.10
CA VAL A 400 -21.09 -10.35 -15.75
C VAL A 400 -20.38 -8.98 -15.72
N HIS A 401 -19.70 -8.61 -16.82
CA HIS A 401 -19.04 -7.31 -16.97
C HIS A 401 -19.90 -6.26 -17.68
N SER A 402 -21.07 -6.64 -18.19
CA SER A 402 -21.88 -5.82 -19.11
C SER A 402 -23.02 -5.05 -18.43
N GLY A 403 -22.90 -4.84 -17.13
CA GLY A 403 -23.85 -4.07 -16.33
C GLY A 403 -23.49 -2.61 -16.19
N HIS A 404 -24.22 -1.91 -15.33
CA HIS A 404 -23.93 -0.54 -14.93
C HIS A 404 -22.61 -0.49 -14.17
N VAL A 405 -21.74 0.46 -14.52
CA VAL A 405 -20.49 0.70 -13.78
C VAL A 405 -20.59 2.06 -13.13
N GLN A 406 -20.24 2.11 -11.85
CA GLN A 406 -20.33 3.33 -11.08
C GLN A 406 -19.52 4.48 -11.74
N THR A 407 -20.17 5.62 -11.95
CA THR A 407 -19.60 6.76 -12.71
C THR A 407 -18.98 7.85 -11.84
N GLY A 408 -19.25 7.84 -10.53
CA GLY A 408 -18.66 8.73 -9.52
C GLY A 408 -19.36 8.64 -8.16
N LEU A 409 -19.01 9.54 -7.23
CA LEU A 409 -19.53 9.57 -5.84
C LEU A 409 -21.02 9.92 -5.71
N GLN A 410 -21.60 10.50 -6.75
CA GLN A 410 -22.99 10.94 -6.77
C GLN A 410 -23.79 10.22 -7.86
N ASP A 411 -23.33 9.02 -8.26
CA ASP A 411 -24.01 8.24 -9.28
C ASP A 411 -25.45 7.92 -8.83
N PRO A 412 -26.48 8.49 -9.50
CA PRO A 412 -27.87 8.31 -9.10
C PRO A 412 -28.32 6.86 -9.18
N PHE A 413 -27.66 6.03 -9.99
CA PHE A 413 -27.92 4.60 -10.01
C PHE A 413 -27.56 3.99 -8.66
N CYS A 414 -26.45 4.35 -8.04
CA CYS A 414 -25.99 3.69 -6.81
C CYS A 414 -26.88 3.96 -5.59
N PHE A 415 -27.61 5.07 -5.56
CA PHE A 415 -28.43 5.47 -4.41
C PHE A 415 -29.82 4.83 -4.41
N VAL A 416 -30.23 4.38 -3.23
CA VAL A 416 -31.59 3.89 -2.95
C VAL A 416 -32.21 4.80 -1.89
N LYS A 417 -33.41 5.35 -2.18
CA LYS A 417 -34.11 6.21 -1.22
C LYS A 417 -34.43 5.41 0.05
N ASP A 418 -34.02 5.92 1.21
CA ASP A 418 -34.21 5.31 2.53
C ASP A 418 -33.59 3.89 2.65
N GLY A 419 -32.59 3.57 1.83
CA GLY A 419 -31.94 2.26 1.78
C GLY A 419 -30.43 2.33 1.66
N ARG A 420 -29.79 1.17 1.84
CA ARG A 420 -28.35 0.97 1.63
C ARG A 420 -28.03 1.04 0.13
N GLY A 421 -26.89 1.65 -0.22
CA GLY A 421 -26.41 1.74 -1.61
C GLY A 421 -26.41 0.39 -2.33
N LYS A 422 -26.71 0.40 -3.63
CA LYS A 422 -26.85 -0.83 -4.43
C LYS A 422 -25.66 -1.11 -5.36
N CYS A 423 -24.73 -0.18 -5.55
CA CYS A 423 -23.54 -0.44 -6.34
C CYS A 423 -22.61 -1.40 -5.63
N LYS A 424 -21.96 -2.26 -6.41
CA LYS A 424 -21.11 -3.38 -5.97
C LYS A 424 -19.81 -3.47 -6.76
N ASP A 425 -19.44 -2.42 -7.48
CA ASP A 425 -18.14 -2.30 -8.14
C ASP A 425 -17.04 -2.60 -7.12
N GLY A 426 -16.22 -3.62 -7.39
CA GLY A 426 -15.14 -4.04 -6.51
C GLY A 426 -15.57 -4.89 -5.30
N TYR A 427 -16.84 -5.30 -5.23
CA TYR A 427 -17.26 -6.24 -4.19
C TYR A 427 -16.62 -7.62 -4.41
N THR A 428 -15.96 -8.13 -3.37
CA THR A 428 -15.35 -9.47 -3.39
C THR A 428 -16.39 -10.50 -2.90
N ALA A 429 -17.22 -10.97 -3.80
CA ALA A 429 -18.38 -11.79 -3.47
C ALA A 429 -18.02 -13.27 -3.25
N LYS A 430 -18.48 -13.83 -2.12
CA LYS A 430 -18.51 -15.29 -1.89
C LYS A 430 -19.72 -15.88 -2.62
N LEU A 431 -19.47 -16.65 -3.69
CA LEU A 431 -20.53 -17.26 -4.52
C LEU A 431 -20.26 -18.76 -4.73
N THR A 432 -21.29 -19.52 -5.10
CA THR A 432 -21.22 -20.97 -5.37
C THR A 432 -21.33 -21.31 -6.86
N GLY A 433 -20.95 -20.39 -7.74
CA GLY A 433 -21.04 -20.52 -9.20
C GLY A 433 -19.74 -20.94 -9.90
N LEU A 434 -19.84 -21.27 -11.20
CA LEU A 434 -18.70 -21.62 -12.06
C LEU A 434 -17.72 -20.46 -12.29
N ASP A 435 -18.17 -19.21 -12.12
CA ASP A 435 -17.37 -18.01 -12.33
C ASP A 435 -16.63 -17.55 -11.04
N THR A 436 -16.31 -18.50 -10.17
CA THR A 436 -15.59 -18.26 -8.91
C THR A 436 -14.23 -18.94 -8.90
N VAL A 437 -13.30 -18.37 -8.16
CA VAL A 437 -11.96 -18.92 -7.96
C VAL A 437 -11.78 -19.35 -6.52
N ARG A 438 -11.15 -20.51 -6.34
CA ARG A 438 -10.80 -21.04 -5.01
C ARG A 438 -9.53 -20.36 -4.52
N VAL A 439 -9.65 -19.57 -3.46
CA VAL A 439 -8.57 -18.74 -2.91
C VAL A 439 -8.38 -19.07 -1.44
N LEU A 440 -7.14 -19.05 -0.96
CA LEU A 440 -6.84 -19.17 0.48
C LEU A 440 -7.07 -17.80 1.13
N VAL A 441 -8.00 -17.69 2.06
CA VAL A 441 -8.43 -16.41 2.64
C VAL A 441 -8.10 -16.39 4.12
N ALA A 442 -7.42 -15.33 4.59
CA ALA A 442 -7.31 -15.06 6.02
C ALA A 442 -8.67 -14.61 6.56
N THR A 443 -9.11 -15.19 7.67
CA THR A 443 -10.43 -14.90 8.25
C THR A 443 -10.34 -14.10 9.55
N LYS A 444 -9.23 -14.22 10.29
CA LYS A 444 -9.04 -13.58 11.58
C LYS A 444 -7.57 -13.58 12.00
N ALA A 445 -7.12 -12.52 12.68
CA ALA A 445 -5.83 -12.47 13.34
C ALA A 445 -5.83 -13.30 14.64
N LYS A 446 -4.82 -14.16 14.78
CA LYS A 446 -4.65 -15.05 15.93
C LYS A 446 -4.27 -14.27 17.19
N PRO A 447 -4.83 -14.66 18.36
CA PRO A 447 -4.42 -14.07 19.63
C PRO A 447 -2.97 -14.43 19.96
N SER A 448 -2.33 -13.61 20.79
CA SER A 448 -1.05 -13.94 21.40
C SER A 448 -1.18 -15.20 22.27
N GLN A 449 -0.21 -16.11 22.18
CA GLN A 449 -0.19 -17.34 22.99
C GLN A 449 0.33 -17.14 24.43
N GLU A 450 0.91 -15.98 24.72
CA GLU A 450 1.41 -15.67 26.07
C GLU A 450 0.29 -15.11 26.96
N ASN A 451 0.01 -15.80 28.07
CA ASN A 451 -0.93 -15.33 29.09
C ASN A 451 -0.48 -14.00 29.70
N GLY A 452 -1.39 -13.00 29.71
CA GLY A 452 -1.17 -11.72 30.36
C GLY A 452 -0.34 -10.70 29.57
N SER A 453 -0.10 -10.94 28.28
CA SER A 453 0.55 -9.94 27.42
C SER A 453 -0.37 -8.77 27.08
N GLU A 454 0.14 -7.54 27.19
CA GLU A 454 -0.57 -6.32 26.75
C GLU A 454 -0.79 -6.30 25.23
N LEU A 455 0.04 -7.02 24.46
CA LEU A 455 -0.12 -7.19 23.02
C LEU A 455 -0.92 -8.46 22.75
N ASP A 456 -2.21 -8.29 22.52
CA ASP A 456 -3.20 -9.38 22.44
C ASP A 456 -3.18 -10.15 21.10
N LYS A 457 -2.48 -9.67 20.08
CA LYS A 457 -2.29 -10.35 18.78
C LYS A 457 -0.88 -10.89 18.62
N ALA A 458 -0.77 -12.09 18.04
CA ALA A 458 0.52 -12.72 17.75
C ALA A 458 1.39 -11.84 16.83
N PHE A 459 0.76 -11.20 15.83
CA PHE A 459 1.48 -10.39 14.85
C PHE A 459 2.05 -9.09 15.43
N TYR A 460 1.41 -8.43 16.41
CA TYR A 460 1.94 -7.20 17.02
C TYR A 460 3.35 -7.40 17.58
N LYS A 461 3.57 -8.51 18.28
CA LYS A 461 4.87 -8.85 18.86
C LYS A 461 5.91 -9.09 17.78
N ASN A 462 5.53 -9.86 16.77
CA ASN A 462 6.41 -10.18 15.66
C ASN A 462 6.81 -8.90 14.91
N PHE A 463 5.85 -8.04 14.55
CA PHE A 463 6.11 -6.75 13.91
C PHE A 463 7.07 -5.89 14.75
N LEU A 464 6.76 -5.65 16.02
CA LEU A 464 7.60 -4.82 16.90
C LEU A 464 8.99 -5.43 17.13
N SER A 465 9.12 -6.76 17.08
CA SER A 465 10.41 -7.43 17.13
C SER A 465 11.20 -7.18 15.85
N VAL A 466 10.62 -7.44 14.68
CA VAL A 466 11.29 -7.37 13.37
C VAL A 466 11.73 -5.94 13.05
N ILE A 467 10.84 -4.95 13.22
CA ILE A 467 11.15 -3.56 12.86
C ILE A 467 12.29 -2.98 13.71
N ASN A 468 12.45 -3.47 14.95
CA ASN A 468 13.48 -3.02 15.89
C ASN A 468 14.76 -3.89 15.88
N LEU A 469 14.88 -4.90 15.01
CA LEU A 469 16.09 -5.72 14.94
C LEU A 469 17.33 -4.85 14.61
N PRO A 470 18.50 -5.05 15.22
CA PRO A 470 19.71 -4.33 14.80
C PRO A 470 20.18 -4.70 13.38
N GLN A 471 19.86 -5.91 12.93
CA GLN A 471 20.18 -6.38 11.58
C GLN A 471 19.36 -5.62 10.54
N GLN A 472 20.02 -5.29 9.42
CA GLN A 472 19.37 -4.59 8.30
C GLN A 472 18.73 -3.25 8.69
N THR A 473 19.20 -2.63 9.78
CA THR A 473 18.79 -1.29 10.19
C THR A 473 19.25 -0.24 9.19
N GLY A 474 18.49 0.84 9.07
CA GLY A 474 18.85 1.96 8.21
C GLY A 474 20.25 2.49 8.52
N ARG A 475 21.07 2.66 7.48
CA ARG A 475 22.43 3.19 7.60
C ARG A 475 22.38 4.69 7.48
N PHE A 476 21.88 5.36 8.51
CA PHE A 476 21.74 6.80 8.49
C PHE A 476 22.73 7.50 9.43
N ASN A 477 23.45 8.48 8.87
CA ASN A 477 24.29 9.40 9.61
C ASN A 477 23.88 10.83 9.22
N PHE A 478 22.99 11.46 9.99
CA PHE A 478 22.55 12.86 9.81
C PHE A 478 23.72 13.84 9.60
N THR A 479 24.90 13.58 10.19
CA THR A 479 26.08 14.44 10.07
C THR A 479 26.70 14.39 8.66
N THR A 480 26.40 13.37 7.86
CA THR A 480 26.94 13.22 6.48
C THR A 480 26.11 13.93 5.42
N GLU A 481 24.79 14.05 5.61
CA GLU A 481 23.92 14.73 4.64
C GLU A 481 24.03 16.25 4.75
N PHE A 482 24.25 16.76 5.96
CA PHE A 482 24.52 18.16 6.18
C PHE A 482 25.71 18.37 7.11
N PRO A 483 26.96 18.18 6.62
CA PRO A 483 28.16 18.36 7.44
C PRO A 483 28.31 19.78 8.00
N TYR A 484 27.55 20.73 7.46
CA TYR A 484 27.51 22.13 7.88
C TYR A 484 26.15 22.54 8.47
N TYR A 485 25.21 21.60 8.70
CA TYR A 485 23.95 21.95 9.35
C TYR A 485 24.23 22.32 10.79
N ARG A 486 24.18 23.62 11.02
CA ARG A 486 24.05 24.24 12.32
C ARG A 486 22.68 24.88 12.30
N GLU A 487 21.86 24.57 13.29
CA GLU A 487 20.60 25.29 13.51
C GLU A 487 20.95 26.73 13.92
N VAL A 488 21.21 27.58 12.93
CA VAL A 488 21.44 29.01 13.12
C VAL A 488 20.11 29.68 12.86
N PHE A 489 19.31 29.82 13.90
CA PHE A 489 18.12 30.65 13.83
C PHE A 489 18.56 32.11 13.76
N TYR A 490 18.78 32.61 12.54
CA TYR A 490 19.05 34.02 12.31
C TYR A 490 17.74 34.78 12.51
N LYS A 491 17.52 35.25 13.73
CA LYS A 491 16.49 36.24 14.02
C LYS A 491 17.09 37.62 13.75
N PRO A 492 16.70 38.31 12.66
CA PRO A 492 17.19 39.65 12.41
C PRO A 492 16.85 40.57 13.60
N ASP A 493 17.86 41.27 14.10
CA ASP A 493 17.71 42.22 15.20
C ASP A 493 17.30 43.59 14.65
N PHE A 494 16.03 43.92 14.79
CA PHE A 494 15.47 45.20 14.38
C PHE A 494 15.38 46.22 15.52
N ARG A 495 15.94 45.95 16.70
CA ARG A 495 15.78 46.82 17.89
C ARG A 495 16.22 48.28 17.68
N ASN A 496 17.14 48.51 16.74
CA ASN A 496 17.68 49.84 16.42
C ASN A 496 17.33 50.33 15.00
N LYS A 497 16.33 49.71 14.34
CA LYS A 497 15.88 50.09 13.00
C LYS A 497 14.44 50.60 13.07
N GLU A 498 14.18 51.74 12.44
CA GLU A 498 12.80 52.15 12.18
C GLU A 498 12.22 51.22 11.10
N LEU A 499 11.11 50.57 11.41
CA LEU A 499 10.44 49.68 10.47
C LEU A 499 9.58 50.51 9.52
N GLY A 500 9.62 50.14 8.24
CA GLY A 500 8.76 50.72 7.21
C GLY A 500 7.30 50.34 7.40
N LYS A 501 6.46 50.65 6.41
CA LYS A 501 5.03 50.32 6.51
C LYS A 501 4.83 48.80 6.57
N PRO A 502 3.98 48.28 7.47
CA PRO A 502 3.67 46.87 7.50
C PRO A 502 2.89 46.50 6.23
N VAL A 503 3.39 45.52 5.49
CA VAL A 503 2.75 45.01 4.28
C VAL A 503 2.50 43.53 4.47
N ILE A 504 1.24 43.11 4.40
CA ILE A 504 0.90 41.70 4.32
C ILE A 504 1.03 41.26 2.87
N PHE A 505 1.89 40.28 2.63
CA PHE A 505 2.02 39.65 1.32
C PHE A 505 1.41 38.26 1.37
N ASP A 506 0.30 38.11 0.66
CA ASP A 506 -0.43 36.85 0.49
C ASP A 506 -0.03 36.25 -0.85
N MET A 507 0.36 34.98 -0.86
CA MET A 507 0.95 34.33 -2.04
C MET A 507 0.34 32.95 -2.27
N ASP A 508 0.15 32.60 -3.54
CA ASP A 508 -0.28 31.28 -3.98
C ASP A 508 0.92 30.32 -4.21
N MET A 509 2.14 30.82 -4.00
CA MET A 509 3.42 30.13 -4.17
C MET A 509 3.72 29.68 -5.62
N SER A 510 3.21 30.40 -6.62
CA SER A 510 3.65 30.24 -8.00
C SER A 510 5.11 30.68 -8.22
N ALA A 511 5.70 30.30 -9.36
CA ALA A 511 7.06 30.74 -9.71
C ALA A 511 7.20 32.28 -9.79
N GLY A 512 6.11 32.99 -10.13
CA GLY A 512 6.06 34.46 -10.12
C GLY A 512 6.08 35.03 -8.71
N ASP A 513 5.37 34.40 -7.78
CA ASP A 513 5.33 34.81 -6.37
C ASP A 513 6.69 34.67 -5.69
N PHE A 514 7.46 33.64 -6.03
CA PHE A 514 8.84 33.53 -5.55
C PHE A 514 9.70 34.72 -5.98
N LEU A 515 9.60 35.14 -7.24
CA LEU A 515 10.32 36.31 -7.74
C LEU A 515 9.87 37.59 -7.03
N ALA A 516 8.57 37.76 -6.81
CA ALA A 516 8.01 38.89 -6.09
C ALA A 516 8.45 38.92 -4.61
N LEU A 517 8.43 37.76 -3.93
CA LEU A 517 8.91 37.63 -2.55
C LEU A 517 10.40 37.98 -2.45
N PHE A 518 11.25 37.44 -3.33
CA PHE A 518 12.68 37.76 -3.34
C PHE A 518 12.94 39.24 -3.60
N TYR A 519 12.13 39.87 -4.45
CA TYR A 519 12.22 41.30 -4.70
C TYR A 519 11.83 42.11 -3.45
N LEU A 520 10.71 41.77 -2.81
CA LEU A 520 10.24 42.43 -1.57
C LEU A 520 11.23 42.25 -0.41
N LEU A 521 11.82 41.07 -0.25
CA LEU A 521 12.84 40.79 0.77
C LEU A 521 14.16 41.53 0.54
N LYS A 522 14.40 42.04 -0.68
CA LYS A 522 15.55 42.93 -0.97
C LYS A 522 15.25 44.40 -0.71
N VAL A 523 13.99 44.78 -0.51
CA VAL A 523 13.64 46.15 -0.11
C VAL A 523 14.14 46.37 1.32
N PRO A 524 14.78 47.51 1.62
CA PRO A 524 15.20 47.83 2.99
C PRO A 524 14.01 47.75 3.95
N VAL A 525 14.22 47.12 5.11
CA VAL A 525 13.17 46.95 6.13
C VAL A 525 12.64 48.30 6.64
N GLU A 526 13.45 49.35 6.51
CA GLU A 526 13.11 50.74 6.82
C GLU A 526 12.10 51.35 5.84
N VAL A 527 11.97 50.77 4.64
CA VAL A 527 11.02 51.19 3.60
C VAL A 527 9.75 50.33 3.66
N LEU A 528 9.92 49.01 3.84
CA LEU A 528 8.83 48.05 3.83
C LEU A 528 9.05 46.97 4.90
N ASP A 529 8.15 46.91 5.87
CA ASP A 529 8.13 45.87 6.90
C ASP A 529 7.24 44.72 6.43
N LEU A 530 7.82 43.79 5.68
CA LEU A 530 7.09 42.67 5.09
C LEU A 530 6.62 41.73 6.21
N LYS A 531 5.31 41.61 6.36
CA LYS A 531 4.67 40.59 7.18
C LYS A 531 4.17 39.49 6.26
N VAL A 532 4.65 38.28 6.46
CA VAL A 532 4.07 37.12 5.78
C VAL A 532 2.88 36.66 6.62
N SER A 533 1.68 36.77 6.08
CA SER A 533 0.50 36.11 6.64
C SER A 533 0.38 34.77 5.95
N SER A 534 0.55 33.66 6.66
CA SER A 534 0.15 32.35 6.15
C SER A 534 -1.37 32.20 6.28
N SER A 535 -2.13 33.00 5.55
CA SER A 535 -3.58 32.80 5.39
C SER A 535 -3.82 31.74 4.32
N GLY A 536 -3.37 30.50 4.59
CA GLY A 536 -3.56 29.37 3.69
C GLY A 536 -2.80 28.12 4.16
N PHE A 537 -3.45 27.28 4.97
CA PHE A 537 -3.18 25.84 5.18
C PHE A 537 -1.76 25.30 4.86
N THR A 538 -0.70 25.88 5.44
CA THR A 538 0.62 25.25 5.45
C THR A 538 1.31 25.53 6.78
N CYS A 539 1.24 24.56 7.69
CA CYS A 539 2.03 24.54 8.91
C CYS A 539 3.49 24.24 8.55
N PHE A 540 4.37 25.24 8.66
CA PHE A 540 5.76 24.96 9.07
C PHE A 540 5.80 24.97 10.59
N TYR A 541 6.19 23.84 11.19
CA TYR A 541 6.50 23.77 12.62
C TYR A 541 7.67 24.71 12.91
N VAL A 542 7.39 25.83 13.57
CA VAL A 542 8.38 26.55 14.37
C VAL A 542 8.03 26.25 15.82
N ASN A 543 8.86 25.44 16.47
CA ASN A 543 8.76 25.19 17.91
C ASN A 543 8.79 26.52 18.67
N GLN A 544 7.64 26.94 19.20
CA GLN A 544 7.57 27.89 20.31
C GLN A 544 7.10 27.13 21.54
N TYR A 545 8.03 26.80 22.43
CA TYR A 545 7.70 26.52 23.82
C TYR A 545 7.35 27.84 24.51
N PRO A 546 6.19 27.97 25.18
CA PRO A 546 6.02 28.97 26.22
C PRO A 546 6.55 28.44 27.57
N HIS A 547 7.12 29.36 28.34
CA HIS A 547 7.55 29.18 29.72
C HIS A 547 6.43 28.77 30.68
#